data_AF-A0AAV0WSI7-F1
#
_entry.id   AF-A0AAV0WSI7-F1
#
_cell.length_a   1.000
_cell.length_b   1.000
_cell.length_c   1.000
_cell.angle_alpha   90.00
_cell.angle_beta   90.00
_cell.angle_gamma   90.00
#
_symmetry.space_group_name_H-M   'P 1'
#
loop_
_entity.id
_entity.type
_entity.pdbx_description
1 polymer ?
#
loop_
_entity_poly.entity_id
_entity_poly.type
_entity_poly.pdbx_seq_one_letter_code
_entity_poly.pdbx_strand_id
1 'polypeptide(L)'
;MIYSSLPSGRCPMTYEAVVGVAIPSAPDTKYPIQDQIGDDLVAEAIHYKKEIGDSLHFLVKWRDVQELSYVRDTVAYEKFPGVVLDFYERYILCFRVQ
;
A
#
# COMPACT_ATOMS: atom_id res chain seq x y z
N MET A 1 25.52 -4.08 11.14
CA MET A 1 24.76 -2.81 11.14
C MET A 1 23.53 -3.01 12.00
N ILE A 2 23.32 -2.14 12.99
CA ILE A 2 22.17 -2.21 13.92
C ILE A 2 21.18 -1.14 13.48
N TYR A 3 19.97 -1.52 13.10
CA TYR A 3 18.93 -0.57 12.71
C TYR A 3 18.12 -0.17 13.94
N SER A 4 17.97 1.14 14.16
CA SER A 4 17.09 1.68 15.20
C SER A 4 15.85 2.32 14.57
N SER A 5 14.68 1.96 15.09
CA SER A 5 13.40 2.52 14.65
C SER A 5 13.23 3.95 15.15
N LEU A 6 12.86 4.86 14.26
CA LEU A 6 12.51 6.24 14.63
C LEU A 6 11.04 6.31 15.09
N PRO A 7 10.71 7.19 16.05
CA PRO A 7 9.31 7.42 16.45
C PRO A 7 8.50 7.91 15.25
N SER A 8 7.24 7.46 15.17
CA SER A 8 6.30 7.75 14.09
C SER A 8 5.99 9.25 13.98
N GLY A 9 6.80 9.94 13.19
CA GLY A 9 6.63 11.34 12.81
C GLY A 9 7.61 11.67 11.69
N ARG A 10 7.09 12.23 10.59
CA ARG A 10 7.78 12.66 9.35
C ARG A 10 9.28 12.38 9.31
N CYS A 11 9.69 11.47 8.43
CA CYS A 11 11.09 11.15 8.19
C CYS A 11 11.90 12.43 7.93
N PRO A 12 12.91 12.73 8.76
CA PRO A 12 13.83 13.81 8.43
C PRO A 12 14.56 13.43 7.12
N MET A 13 14.44 14.27 6.10
CA MET A 13 15.14 14.18 4.81
C MET A 13 16.65 14.41 5.01
N THR A 14 17.30 13.53 5.76
CA THR A 14 18.76 13.42 5.83
C THR A 14 19.16 12.20 4.99
N TYR A 15 20.23 12.34 4.21
CA TYR A 15 20.70 11.41 3.15
C TYR A 15 21.11 10.00 3.64
N GLU A 16 20.84 9.64 4.90
CA GLU A 16 21.21 8.35 5.53
C GLU A 16 19.98 7.57 6.06
N ALA A 17 18.77 7.91 5.61
CA ALA A 17 17.57 7.16 5.97
C ALA A 17 17.28 6.07 4.92
N VAL A 18 17.18 4.81 5.37
CA VAL A 18 16.65 3.73 4.54
C VAL A 18 15.14 3.67 4.75
N VAL A 19 14.40 3.76 3.65
CA VAL A 19 12.94 3.66 3.64
C VAL A 19 12.55 2.20 3.44
N GLY A 20 11.91 1.59 4.43
CA GLY A 20 11.26 0.28 4.29
C GLY A 20 9.75 0.40 4.40
N VAL A 21 9.01 -0.63 3.96
CA VAL A 21 7.54 -0.67 4.06
C VAL A 21 7.13 -1.84 4.96
N ALA A 22 6.45 -1.58 6.07
CA ALA A 22 5.88 -2.63 6.93
C ALA A 22 4.43 -2.90 6.54
N ILE A 23 4.21 -3.91 5.70
CA ILE A 23 2.87 -4.28 5.22
C ILE A 23 2.23 -5.23 6.25
N PRO A 24 0.97 -5.00 6.69
CA PRO A 24 0.28 -5.86 7.65
C PRO A 24 0.08 -7.29 7.10
N SER A 25 -0.03 -8.33 7.93
CA SER A 25 -0.17 -9.72 7.45
C SER A 25 -1.39 -9.93 6.53
N ALA A 26 -1.26 -10.89 5.60
CA ALA A 26 -2.30 -11.19 4.63
C ALA A 26 -3.65 -11.54 5.30
N PRO A 27 -4.78 -11.00 4.82
CA PRO A 27 -6.09 -11.44 5.27
C PRO A 27 -6.37 -12.88 4.80
N ASP A 28 -7.00 -13.68 5.65
CA ASP A 28 -7.34 -15.10 5.38
C ASP A 28 -8.39 -15.28 4.26
N THR A 29 -9.06 -14.20 3.86
CA THR A 29 -10.16 -14.22 2.89
C THR A 29 -9.66 -14.15 1.44
N LYS A 30 -10.23 -14.99 0.57
CA LYS A 30 -10.04 -14.92 -0.88
C LYS A 30 -10.88 -13.78 -1.45
N TYR A 31 -10.27 -12.63 -1.71
CA TYR A 31 -10.92 -11.49 -2.38
C TYR A 31 -10.86 -11.65 -3.91
N PRO A 32 -11.87 -11.13 -4.64
CA PRO A 32 -11.85 -11.12 -6.10
C PRO A 32 -10.70 -10.26 -6.64
N ILE A 33 -10.15 -10.66 -7.79
CA ILE A 33 -9.20 -9.84 -8.56
C ILE A 33 -10.02 -9.04 -9.57
N GLN A 34 -9.77 -7.73 -9.61
CA GLN A 34 -10.48 -6.80 -10.47
C GLN A 34 -9.50 -6.11 -11.40
N ASP A 35 -9.51 -6.55 -12.66
CA ASP A 35 -8.63 -6.03 -13.72
C ASP A 35 -9.17 -4.75 -14.37
N GLN A 36 -10.48 -4.52 -14.29
CA GLN A 36 -11.15 -3.36 -14.86
C GLN A 36 -11.88 -2.61 -13.76
N ILE A 37 -11.50 -1.35 -13.57
CA ILE A 37 -12.12 -0.44 -12.61
C ILE A 37 -13.07 0.44 -13.42
N GLY A 38 -14.37 0.31 -13.14
CA GLY A 38 -15.38 1.22 -13.68
C GLY A 38 -15.20 2.63 -13.12
N ASP A 39 -15.62 3.64 -13.88
CA ASP A 39 -15.48 5.04 -13.49
C ASP A 39 -16.36 5.42 -12.28
N ASP A 40 -17.29 4.54 -11.90
CA ASP A 40 -18.15 4.64 -10.72
C ASP A 40 -17.47 4.17 -9.42
N LEU A 41 -16.35 3.44 -9.53
CA LEU A 41 -15.62 2.94 -8.36
C LEU A 41 -14.61 3.97 -7.85
N VAL A 42 -14.85 4.45 -6.63
CA VAL A 42 -13.96 5.39 -5.94
C VAL A 42 -13.19 4.65 -4.86
N ALA A 43 -11.86 4.57 -5.01
CA ALA A 43 -10.99 3.97 -3.99
C ALA A 43 -10.99 4.80 -2.70
N GLU A 44 -11.23 4.16 -1.56
CA GLU A 44 -11.22 4.79 -0.24
C GLU A 44 -9.85 4.60 0.45
N ALA A 45 -9.34 3.36 0.44
CA ALA A 45 -8.07 3.02 1.08
C ALA A 45 -7.48 1.74 0.51
N ILE A 46 -6.17 1.58 0.61
CA ILE A 46 -5.49 0.29 0.42
C ILE A 46 -5.21 -0.31 1.80
N HIS A 47 -5.56 -1.58 1.97
CA HIS A 47 -5.37 -2.30 3.23
C HIS A 47 -4.14 -3.20 3.21
N TYR A 48 -3.84 -3.79 2.06
CA TYR A 48 -2.80 -4.80 1.94
C TYR A 48 -2.16 -4.76 0.55
N LYS A 49 -0.93 -5.26 0.45
CA LYS A 49 -0.22 -5.47 -0.82
C LYS A 49 0.29 -6.91 -0.83
N LYS A 50 0.08 -7.61 -1.95
CA LYS A 50 0.51 -9.00 -2.13
C LYS A 50 0.97 -9.24 -3.57
N GLU A 51 1.89 -10.17 -3.74
CA GLU A 51 2.19 -10.76 -5.04
C GLU A 51 1.19 -11.89 -5.36
N ILE A 52 0.58 -11.83 -6.54
CA ILE A 52 -0.34 -12.84 -7.06
C ILE A 52 0.12 -13.19 -8.47
N GLY A 53 0.66 -14.40 -8.65
CA GLY A 53 1.41 -14.74 -9.86
C GLY A 53 2.69 -13.89 -9.95
N ASP A 54 2.96 -13.31 -11.11
CA ASP A 54 4.14 -12.48 -11.37
C ASP A 54 3.82 -10.97 -11.27
N SER A 55 2.80 -10.60 -10.50
CA SER A 55 2.34 -9.20 -10.42
C SER A 55 1.93 -8.81 -9.02
N LEU A 56 2.24 -7.57 -8.67
CA LEU A 56 1.87 -6.96 -7.41
C LEU A 56 0.42 -6.45 -7.47
N HIS A 57 -0.31 -6.72 -6.41
CA HIS A 57 -1.71 -6.33 -6.25
C HIS A 57 -1.92 -5.63 -4.91
N PHE A 58 -2.73 -4.58 -4.94
CA PHE A 58 -3.25 -3.90 -3.77
C PHE A 58 -4.65 -4.41 -3.44
N LEU A 59 -4.91 -4.67 -2.17
CA LEU A 59 -6.25 -4.92 -1.67
C LEU A 59 -6.92 -3.58 -1.37
N VAL A 60 -7.89 -3.22 -2.20
CA VAL A 60 -8.55 -1.91 -2.19
C VAL A 60 -9.89 -2.03 -1.50
N LYS A 61 -10.17 -1.08 -0.60
CA LYS A 61 -11.51 -0.77 -0.11
C LYS A 61 -12.09 0.34 -0.97
N TRP A 62 -13.28 0.11 -1.49
CA TRP A 62 -14.01 1.08 -2.31
C TRP A 62 -15.06 1.79 -1.46
N ARG A 63 -15.37 3.03 -1.85
CA ARG A 63 -16.47 3.78 -1.25
C ARG A 63 -17.79 3.11 -1.60
N ASP A 64 -18.68 3.00 -0.61
CA ASP A 64 -20.04 2.46 -0.75
C ASP A 64 -20.14 0.99 -1.23
N VAL A 65 -19.01 0.28 -1.34
CA VAL A 65 -18.95 -1.15 -1.63
C VAL A 65 -18.36 -1.88 -0.43
N GLN A 66 -19.08 -2.87 0.08
CA GLN A 66 -18.64 -3.63 1.26
C GLN A 66 -17.51 -4.62 0.94
N GLU A 67 -17.46 -5.12 -0.29
CA GLU A 67 -16.47 -6.07 -0.74
C GLU A 67 -15.15 -5.38 -1.14
N LEU A 68 -14.03 -5.89 -0.64
CA LEU A 68 -12.69 -5.47 -1.07
C LEU A 68 -12.28 -6.27 -2.30
N SER A 69 -11.47 -5.68 -3.17
CA SER A 69 -10.93 -6.38 -4.34
C SER A 69 -9.43 -6.13 -4.51
N TYR A 70 -8.75 -7.11 -5.11
CA TYR A 70 -7.36 -6.97 -5.51
C TYR A 70 -7.27 -6.25 -6.86
N VAL A 71 -6.47 -5.19 -6.89
CA VAL A 71 -6.19 -4.39 -8.08
C VAL A 71 -4.70 -4.44 -8.35
N ARG A 72 -4.30 -4.64 -9.62
CA ARG A 72 -2.88 -4.57 -10.01
C ARG A 72 -2.30 -3.21 -9.67
N ASP A 73 -1.06 -3.21 -9.20
CA ASP A 73 -0.36 -1.98 -8.80
C ASP A 73 -0.26 -0.97 -9.96
N THR A 74 0.03 -1.43 -11.17
CA THR A 74 0.05 -0.60 -12.39
C THR A 74 -1.25 0.16 -12.61
N VAL A 75 -2.39 -0.50 -12.42
CA VAL A 75 -3.73 0.10 -12.56
C VAL A 75 -4.00 1.09 -11.41
N ALA A 76 -3.60 0.74 -10.20
CA ALA A 76 -3.78 1.59 -9.02
C ALA A 76 -3.00 2.91 -9.13
N TYR A 77 -1.75 2.86 -9.61
CA TYR A 77 -0.93 4.05 -9.84
C TYR A 77 -1.55 5.00 -10.86
N GLU A 78 -2.25 4.46 -11.86
CA GLU A 78 -2.91 5.26 -12.89
C GLU A 78 -4.24 5.86 -12.39
N LYS A 79 -5.08 5.03 -11.75
CA LYS A 79 -6.47 5.40 -11.42
C LYS A 79 -6.61 6.17 -10.11
N PHE A 80 -5.81 5.88 -9.10
CA PHE A 80 -5.93 6.50 -7.78
C PHE A 80 -4.57 6.72 -7.09
N PRO A 81 -3.62 7.44 -7.74
CA PRO A 81 -2.26 7.62 -7.24
C PRO A 81 -2.19 8.20 -5.83
N GLY A 82 -3.10 9.10 -5.46
CA GLY A 82 -3.16 9.68 -4.11
C GLY A 82 -3.38 8.63 -3.02
N VAL A 83 -4.28 7.68 -3.24
CA VAL A 83 -4.56 6.59 -2.27
C VAL A 83 -3.36 5.64 -2.16
N VAL A 84 -2.62 5.44 -3.25
CA VAL A 84 -1.38 4.64 -3.23
C VAL A 84 -0.29 5.33 -2.43
N LEU A 85 -0.12 6.65 -2.59
CA LEU A 85 0.82 7.43 -1.80
C LEU A 85 0.45 7.38 -0.30
N ASP A 86 -0.83 7.60 0.04
CA ASP A 86 -1.32 7.52 1.42
C ASP A 86 -1.06 6.15 2.06
N PHE A 87 -1.14 5.08 1.26
CA PHE A 87 -0.79 3.73 1.72
C PHE A 87 0.70 3.65 2.06
N TYR A 88 1.57 4.08 1.15
CA TYR A 88 3.00 4.05 1.40
C TYR A 88 3.40 4.94 2.57
N GLU A 89 2.88 6.16 2.67
CA GLU A 89 3.16 7.06 3.79
C GLU A 89 2.80 6.46 5.15
N ARG A 90 1.72 5.68 5.23
CA ARG A 90 1.32 4.98 6.47
C ARG A 90 2.26 3.84 6.86
N TYR A 91 2.87 3.18 5.88
CA TYR A 91 3.68 1.98 6.10
C TYR A 91 5.17 2.20 5.91
N ILE A 92 5.59 3.42 5.52
CA ILE A 92 7.00 3.83 5.49
C ILE A 92 7.55 3.77 6.92
N LEU A 93 8.44 2.82 7.15
CA LEU A 93 9.33 2.79 8.29
C LEU A 93 10.62 3.49 7.89
N CYS A 94 10.97 4.53 8.64
CA CYS A 94 12.28 5.15 8.55
C CYS A 94 13.24 4.52 9.53
N PHE A 95 14.26 3.87 8.96
CA PHE A 95 15.37 3.31 9.72
C PHE A 95 16.50 4.33 9.73
N ARG A 96 17.00 4.64 10.92
CA ARG A 96 18.25 5.37 11.05
C ARG A 96 19.40 4.39 10.88
N VAL A 97 20.26 4.64 9.90
CA VAL A 97 21.56 3.96 9.79
C VAL A 97 22.51 4.65 10.78
N GLN A 98 23.09 3.87 11.70
CA GLN A 98 24.16 4.30 12.61
C GLN A 98 25.51 3.74 12.15
#